data_AF-A0A6N7ZPB7-F1
#
_entry.id   AF-A0A6N7ZPB7-F1
#
_cell.length_a   1.000
_cell.length_b   1.000
_cell.length_c   1.000
_cell.angle_alpha   90.00
_cell.angle_beta   90.00
_cell.angle_gamma   90.00
#
_symmetry.space_group_name_H-M   'P 1'
#
loop_
_entity.id
_entity.type
_entity.pdbx_description
1 polymer ?
#
loop_
_entity_poly.entity_id
_entity_poly.type
_entity_poly.pdbx_seq_one_letter_code
_entity_poly.pdbx_strand_id
1 'polypeptide(L)'
;MGTRRRPPPGGWPSGIETVPMRDHAEEAPELARRGVPIVRPSEGIPVRAWITQRQSGEARVDGEAVAWAGRQVHVRYISREGREGWVWLWADAVERR
;
A
#
# COMPACT_ATOMS: atom_id res chain seq x y z
N MET A 1 11.01 -8.36 -25.38
CA MET A 1 10.43 -9.33 -24.44
C MET A 1 10.21 -8.61 -23.11
N GLY A 2 8.98 -8.16 -22.85
CA GLY A 2 8.62 -7.43 -21.64
C GLY A 2 7.12 -7.29 -21.64
N THR A 3 6.42 -8.20 -20.96
CA THR A 3 4.97 -8.27 -20.97
C THR A 3 4.41 -7.11 -20.16
N ARG A 4 4.23 -5.97 -20.83
CA ARG A 4 3.38 -4.87 -20.39
C ARG A 4 2.00 -5.45 -20.07
N ARG A 5 1.63 -5.55 -18.79
CA ARG A 5 0.22 -5.79 -18.43
C ARG A 5 -0.52 -4.48 -18.63
N ARG A 6 -0.96 -4.26 -19.87
CA ARG A 6 -1.95 -3.26 -20.23
C ARG A 6 -3.24 -3.57 -19.43
N PRO A 7 -3.91 -2.59 -18.82
CA PRO A 7 -5.23 -2.84 -18.27
C PRO A 7 -6.17 -3.30 -19.40
N PRO A 8 -7.05 -4.30 -19.17
CA PRO A 8 -7.98 -4.76 -20.19
C PRO A 8 -8.96 -3.65 -20.59
N PRO A 9 -9.46 -3.64 -21.85
CA PRO A 9 -10.46 -2.69 -22.29
C PRO A 9 -11.75 -2.93 -21.50
N GLY A 10 -12.11 -1.98 -20.62
CA GLY A 10 -13.24 -2.11 -19.70
C GLY A 10 -13.02 -1.50 -18.30
N GLY A 11 -11.80 -1.04 -17.99
CA GLY A 11 -11.46 -0.59 -16.64
C GLY A 11 -11.26 -1.76 -15.68
N TRP A 12 -10.66 -1.50 -14.51
CA TRP A 12 -10.55 -2.54 -13.48
C TRP A 12 -11.96 -2.92 -13.03
N PRO A 13 -12.29 -4.23 -12.93
CA PRO A 13 -13.60 -4.64 -12.46
C PRO A 13 -13.81 -4.05 -11.06
N SER A 14 -14.94 -3.37 -10.86
CA SER A 14 -15.45 -3.02 -9.54
C SER A 14 -15.73 -4.34 -8.79
N GLY A 15 -14.71 -4.88 -8.14
CA GLY A 15 -14.75 -6.21 -7.54
C GLY A 15 -13.43 -6.70 -6.93
N ILE A 16 -12.41 -5.85 -6.77
CA ILE A 16 -11.32 -6.16 -5.84
C ILE A 16 -11.90 -5.96 -4.44
N GLU A 17 -12.12 -7.07 -3.72
CA GLU A 17 -12.55 -7.02 -2.33
C GLU A 17 -11.50 -6.24 -1.53
N THR A 18 -11.84 -5.00 -1.16
CA THR A 18 -11.05 -4.19 -0.23
C THR A 18 -10.90 -4.98 1.06
N VAL A 19 -9.69 -5.02 1.62
CA VAL A 19 -9.47 -5.65 2.92
C VAL A 19 -10.57 -5.18 3.90
N PRO A 20 -11.34 -6.08 4.53
CA PRO A 20 -12.36 -5.68 5.48
C PRO A 20 -11.74 -4.78 6.56
N MET A 21 -12.47 -3.77 7.05
CA MET A 21 -11.92 -2.80 8.02
C MET A 21 -11.31 -3.46 9.28
N ARG A 22 -11.76 -4.68 9.63
CA ARG A 22 -11.21 -5.51 10.72
C ARG A 22 -9.82 -6.10 10.45
N ASP A 23 -9.48 -6.26 9.18
CA ASP A 23 -8.24 -6.88 8.69
C ASP A 23 -7.27 -5.84 8.11
N HIS A 24 -7.65 -4.55 8.13
CA HIS A 24 -6.77 -3.46 7.73
C HIS A 24 -5.47 -3.51 8.54
N ALA A 25 -4.37 -3.28 7.83
CA ALA A 25 -3.10 -2.99 8.46
C ALA A 25 -3.25 -1.75 9.34
N GLU A 26 -2.63 -1.80 10.52
CA GLU A 26 -2.49 -0.64 11.38
C GLU A 26 -1.75 0.47 10.64
N GLU A 27 -2.38 1.64 10.57
CA GLU A 27 -1.81 2.79 9.90
C GLU A 27 -0.90 3.60 10.84
N ALA A 28 0.13 4.19 10.26
CA ALA A 28 0.86 5.27 10.92
C ALA A 28 -0.13 6.39 11.32
N PRO A 29 0.09 7.08 12.45
CA PRO A 29 -0.86 8.06 12.97
C PRO A 29 -1.18 9.18 11.98
N GLU A 30 -2.47 9.42 11.76
CA GLU A 30 -2.94 10.52 10.90
C GLU A 30 -2.45 11.88 11.36
N LEU A 31 -2.42 12.10 12.68
CA LEU A 31 -2.00 13.36 13.26
C LEU A 31 -0.59 13.76 12.78
N ALA A 32 0.30 12.79 12.54
CA ALA A 32 1.66 13.04 12.09
C ALA A 32 1.77 13.38 10.58
N ARG A 33 0.72 13.18 9.78
CA ARG A 33 0.66 13.56 8.35
C ARG A 33 -0.27 14.76 8.09
N ARG A 34 -1.01 15.21 9.11
CA ARG A 34 -1.97 16.32 8.96
C ARG A 34 -1.25 17.62 8.58
N GLY A 35 -1.69 18.24 7.48
CA GLY A 35 -1.09 19.48 6.95
C GLY A 35 0.23 19.29 6.23
N VAL A 36 0.71 18.04 6.08
CA VAL A 36 1.92 17.73 5.31
C VAL A 36 1.55 17.58 3.83
N PRO A 37 2.29 18.23 2.91
CA PRO A 37 2.07 18.04 1.48
C PRO A 37 2.21 16.57 1.07
N ILE A 38 1.25 16.09 0.28
CA ILE A 38 1.28 14.73 -0.29
C ILE A 38 1.97 14.79 -1.65
N VAL A 39 3.10 14.11 -1.76
CA VAL A 39 3.84 13.95 -3.02
C VAL A 39 3.49 12.59 -3.63
N ARG A 40 3.19 12.58 -4.92
CA ARG A 40 2.86 11.36 -5.68
C ARG A 40 3.84 11.19 -6.83
N PRO A 41 4.50 10.03 -6.98
CA PRO A 41 5.29 9.71 -8.14
C PRO A 41 4.37 9.47 -9.34
N SER A 42 4.91 9.56 -10.55
CA SER A 42 4.17 9.22 -11.78
C SER A 42 3.81 7.73 -11.86
N GLU A 43 4.60 6.87 -11.23
CA GLU A 43 4.42 5.42 -11.18
C GLU A 43 4.66 4.91 -9.76
N GLY A 44 3.96 3.86 -9.36
CA GLY A 44 4.18 3.20 -8.07
C GLY A 44 5.61 2.67 -7.97
N ILE A 45 6.30 2.96 -6.87
CA ILE A 45 7.66 2.46 -6.65
C ILE A 45 7.57 1.09 -5.97
N PRO A 46 8.12 0.01 -6.56
CA PRO A 46 8.11 -1.30 -5.92
C PRO A 46 8.81 -1.27 -4.56
N VAL A 47 8.12 -1.76 -3.54
CA VAL A 47 8.62 -1.80 -2.17
C VAL A 47 8.24 -3.11 -1.49
N ARG A 48 8.99 -3.41 -0.43
CA ARG A 48 8.65 -4.41 0.57
C ARG A 48 8.25 -3.69 1.85
N ALA A 49 7.07 -3.97 2.35
CA ALA A 49 6.51 -3.30 3.51
C ALA A 49 6.27 -4.29 4.65
N TRP A 50 6.51 -3.83 5.87
CA TRP A 50 6.10 -4.52 7.08
C TRP A 50 4.81 -3.89 7.57
N ILE A 51 3.77 -4.70 7.69
CA ILE A 51 2.44 -4.29 8.13
C ILE A 51 2.05 -5.09 9.37
N THR A 52 1.32 -4.46 10.28
CA THR A 52 0.70 -5.14 11.41
C THR A 52 -0.79 -5.28 11.13
N GLN A 53 -1.27 -6.51 10.99
CA GLN A 53 -2.70 -6.79 10.86
C GLN A 53 -3.25 -7.20 12.22
N ARG A 54 -4.39 -6.62 12.63
CA ARG A 54 -4.94 -6.83 13.97
C ARG A 54 -5.18 -8.30 14.34
N GLN A 55 -5.59 -9.13 13.37
CA GLN A 55 -5.88 -10.54 13.62
C GLN A 55 -4.70 -11.47 13.33
N SER A 56 -3.90 -11.12 12.32
CA SER A 56 -2.86 -12.01 11.77
C SER A 56 -1.46 -11.68 12.29
N GLY A 57 -1.31 -10.58 13.02
CA GLY A 57 -0.04 -10.08 13.52
C GLY A 57 0.79 -9.40 12.43
N GLU A 58 2.11 -9.39 12.64
CA GLU A 58 3.06 -8.78 11.72
C GLU A 58 3.22 -9.61 10.45
N ALA A 59 3.21 -8.94 9.31
CA ALA A 59 3.39 -9.54 8.00
C ALA A 59 4.29 -8.68 7.12
N ARG A 60 5.14 -9.35 6.35
CA ARG A 60 5.92 -8.73 5.28
C ARG A 60 5.20 -8.94 3.95
N VAL A 61 4.91 -7.86 3.25
CA VAL A 61 4.18 -7.86 1.97
C VAL A 61 4.98 -7.15 0.89
N ASP A 62 4.83 -7.61 -0.35
CA ASP A 62 5.28 -6.86 -1.51
C ASP A 62 4.17 -5.88 -1.92
N GLY A 63 4.56 -4.66 -2.33
CA GLY A 63 3.63 -3.61 -2.69
C GLY A 63 4.29 -2.50 -3.49
N GLU A 64 3.56 -1.40 -3.65
CA GLU A 64 4.01 -0.20 -4.34
C GLU A 64 3.81 1.01 -3.44
N ALA A 65 4.86 1.80 -3.28
CA ALA A 65 4.76 3.11 -2.67
C ALA A 65 4.19 4.10 -3.70
N VAL A 66 3.00 4.62 -3.41
CA VAL A 66 2.19 5.44 -4.33
C VAL A 66 2.06 6.89 -3.87
N ALA A 67 2.42 7.21 -2.62
CA ALA A 67 2.49 8.57 -2.14
C ALA A 67 3.41 8.70 -0.92
N TRP A 68 3.87 9.92 -0.65
CA TRP A 68 4.64 10.28 0.55
C TRP A 68 4.04 11.51 1.20
N ALA A 69 4.05 11.52 2.53
CA ALA A 69 3.71 12.65 3.37
C ALA A 69 4.75 12.77 4.48
N GLY A 70 5.80 13.56 4.25
CA GLY A 70 6.93 13.68 5.17
C GLY A 70 7.64 12.34 5.35
N ARG A 71 7.57 11.77 6.57
CA ARG A 71 8.15 10.46 6.91
C ARG A 71 7.19 9.28 6.72
N GLN A 72 5.97 9.52 6.24
CA GLN A 72 4.99 8.47 5.97
C GLN A 72 4.94 8.15 4.47
N VAL A 73 4.73 6.88 4.15
CA VAL A 73 4.61 6.33 2.81
C VAL A 73 3.27 5.65 2.67
N HIS A 74 2.52 5.98 1.63
CA HIS A 74 1.29 5.29 1.29
C HIS A 74 1.63 4.11 0.40
N VAL A 75 1.35 2.91 0.88
CA VAL A 75 1.67 1.66 0.21
C VAL A 75 0.39 0.98 -0.25
N ARG A 76 0.31 0.66 -1.54
CA ARG A 76 -0.65 -0.29 -2.10
C ARG A 76 -0.03 -1.68 -2.01
N TYR A 77 -0.67 -2.61 -1.31
CA TYR A 77 -0.13 -3.96 -1.11
C TYR A 77 -1.19 -5.01 -1.41
N ILE A 78 -0.72 -6.24 -1.66
CA ILE A 78 -1.57 -7.42 -1.74
C ILE A 78 -1.34 -8.24 -0.47
N SER A 79 -2.40 -8.46 0.30
CA SER A 79 -2.41 -9.31 1.49
C SER A 79 -2.17 -10.78 1.12
N ARG A 80 -1.87 -11.62 2.13
CA ARG A 80 -1.69 -13.08 1.93
C ARG A 80 -2.91 -13.76 1.31
N GLU A 81 -4.10 -13.23 1.58
CA GLU A 81 -5.37 -13.72 1.05
C GLU A 81 -5.66 -13.20 -0.37
N GLY A 82 -4.70 -12.53 -1.02
CA GLY A 82 -4.86 -12.00 -2.38
C GLY A 82 -5.69 -10.71 -2.47
N ARG A 83 -6.04 -10.10 -1.33
CA ARG A 83 -6.81 -8.84 -1.30
C ARG A 83 -5.91 -7.63 -1.38
N GLU A 84 -6.35 -6.61 -2.11
CA GLU A 84 -5.66 -5.33 -2.19
C GLU A 84 -6.00 -4.45 -0.99
N GLY A 85 -4.96 -3.86 -0.39
CA GLY A 85 -5.09 -2.91 0.69
C GLY A 85 -4.22 -1.68 0.46
N TRP A 86 -4.56 -0.62 1.17
CA TRP A 86 -3.77 0.60 1.25
C TRP A 86 -3.48 0.91 2.70
N VAL A 87 -2.25 1.34 2.97
CA VAL A 87 -1.83 1.68 4.32
C VAL A 87 -0.79 2.79 4.29
N TRP A 88 -0.90 3.72 5.24
CA TRP A 88 0.18 4.64 5.55
C TRP A 88 1.14 3.98 6.53
N LEU A 89 2.40 3.88 6.16
CA LEU A 89 3.45 3.32 6.99
C LEU A 89 4.51 4.37 7.24
N TRP A 90 5.27 4.21 8.31
CA TRP A 90 6.52 4.95 8.46
C TRP A 90 7.51 4.50 7.38
N ALA A 91 8.32 5.43 6.87
CA ALA A 91 9.29 5.15 5.82
C ALA A 91 10.33 4.09 6.22
N ASP A 92 10.62 3.94 7.52
CA ASP A 92 11.47 2.87 8.06
C ASP A 92 10.81 1.49 8.06
N ALA A 93 9.49 1.41 7.95
CA ALA A 93 8.75 0.15 7.77
C ALA A 93 8.62 -0.25 6.29
N VAL A 94 9.37 0.41 5.40
CA VAL A 94 9.35 0.19 3.95
C VAL A 94 10.77 0.08 3.42
N GLU A 95 11.07 -1.03 2.74
CA GLU A 95 12.33 -1.25 2.04
C GLU A 95 12.12 -1.15 0.53
N ARG A 96 13.00 -0.45 -0.16
CA ARG A 96 12.96 -0.34 -1.62
C ARG A 96 13.53 -1.61 -2.25
N ARG A 97 12.82 -2.13 -3.26
CA ARG A 97 13.24 -3.32 -4.02
C ARG A 97 14.01 -2.95 -5.28
#